data_AF-A0A7C5SCQ5-F1
#
_entry.id   AF-A0A7C5SCQ5-F1
#
_cell.length_a   1.000
_cell.length_b   1.000
_cell.length_c   1.000
_cell.angle_alpha   90.00
_cell.angle_beta   90.00
_cell.angle_gamma   90.00
#
_symmetry.space_group_name_H-M   'P 1'
#
loop_
_entity.id
_entity.type
_entity.pdbx_description
1 polymer ?
#
loop_
_entity_poly.entity_id
_entity_poly.type
_entity_poly.pdbx_seq_one_letter_code
_entity_poly.pdbx_strand_id
1 'polypeptide(L)' 'WADMPAGRLASLIVIRHRAGVRPDMRFTDGARIFDIRAVFDPDGRRRFLHCLCVEQPL' A
#
# COMPACT_ATOMS: atom_id res chain seq x y z
N TRP A 1 -16.93 14.54 23.32
CA TRP A 1 -16.07 13.47 22.79
C TRP A 1 -16.63 13.16 21.41
N ALA A 2 -16.13 13.87 20.40
CA ALA A 2 -16.68 13.78 19.06
C ALA A 2 -16.21 12.48 18.41
N ASP A 3 -17.14 11.80 17.74
CA ASP A 3 -16.88 10.77 16.74
C ASP A 3 -15.75 11.24 15.81
N MET A 4 -14.54 10.72 16.01
CA MET A 4 -13.46 10.90 15.05
C MET A 4 -13.64 9.78 14.02
N PRO A 5 -13.82 10.10 12.72
CA PRO A 5 -13.94 9.06 11.71
C PRO A 5 -12.66 8.23 11.79
N ALA A 6 -12.80 6.93 12.08
CA ALA A 6 -11.68 6.01 12.15
C ALA A 6 -10.90 6.14 10.84
N GLY A 7 -9.72 6.75 10.91
CA GLY A 7 -8.84 6.91 9.75
C GLY A 7 -8.61 5.53 9.16
N ARG A 8 -8.84 5.39 7.85
CA ARG A 8 -8.74 4.08 7.20
C ARG A 8 -7.34 3.51 7.45
N LEU A 9 -7.29 2.31 8.02
CA LEU A 9 -6.05 1.70 8.51
C LEU A 9 -5.14 1.40 7.30
N ALA A 10 -3.94 2.01 7.29
CA ALA A 10 -2.97 1.78 6.24
C ALA A 10 -2.17 0.50 6.53
N SER A 11 -2.01 -0.33 5.50
CA SER A 11 -1.20 -1.56 5.52
C SER A 11 0.12 -1.32 4.80
N LEU A 12 1.24 -1.75 5.39
CA LEU A 12 2.54 -1.74 4.73
C LEU A 12 2.77 -3.07 4.03
N ILE A 13 2.77 -3.07 2.70
CA ILE A 13 3.05 -4.25 1.87
C ILE A 13 4.47 -4.10 1.32
N VAL A 14 5.32 -5.11 1.56
CA VAL A 14 6.69 -5.16 1.08
C VAL A 14 6.79 -6.19 -0.03
N ILE A 15 7.25 -5.76 -1.21
CA ILE A 15 7.46 -6.62 -2.37
C ILE A 15 8.92 -6.58 -2.79
N ARG A 16 9.37 -7.58 -3.56
CA ARG A 16 10.62 -7.47 -4.30
C ARG A 16 10.55 -6.26 -5.22
N HIS A 17 11.67 -5.56 -5.37
CA HIS A 17 11.70 -4.36 -6.20
C HIS A 17 11.21 -4.66 -7.61
N ARG A 18 10.24 -3.85 -8.07
CA ARG A 18 9.65 -3.93 -9.39
C ARG A 18 9.51 -2.52 -9.95
N ALA A 19 10.24 -2.25 -11.04
CA ALA A 19 10.12 -0.97 -11.73
C ALA A 19 8.67 -0.75 -12.23
N GLY A 20 8.20 0.49 -12.12
CA GLY A 20 6.89 0.89 -12.62
C GLY A 20 5.71 0.67 -11.67
N VAL A 21 5.93 0.17 -10.45
CA VAL A 21 4.87 0.18 -9.41
C VAL A 21 4.59 1.62 -8.99
N ARG A 22 3.31 2.02 -9.01
CA ARG A 22 2.88 3.40 -8.79
C ARG A 22 1.66 3.50 -7.86
N PRO A 23 1.40 4.65 -7.21
CA PRO A 23 0.23 4.86 -6.35
C PRO A 23 -1.15 4.77 -7.03
N ASP A 24 -1.23 4.77 -8.36
CA ASP A 24 -2.48 4.57 -9.10
C ASP A 24 -2.83 3.07 -9.31
N MET A 25 -2.00 2.17 -8.80
CA MET A 25 -2.19 0.72 -8.89
C MET A 25 -2.78 0.12 -7.60
N ARG A 26 -3.09 -1.17 -7.64
CA ARG A 26 -3.63 -1.94 -6.51
C ARG A 26 -2.98 -3.33 -6.40
N PHE A 27 -2.91 -3.86 -5.19
CA PHE A 27 -2.65 -5.28 -4.95
C PHE A 27 -3.96 -6.04 -4.77
N THR A 28 -3.98 -7.28 -5.25
CA THR A 28 -5.11 -8.19 -5.10
C THR A 28 -4.62 -9.45 -4.40
N ASP A 29 -5.26 -9.81 -3.29
CA ASP A 29 -5.02 -11.05 -2.55
C ASP A 29 -6.36 -11.77 -2.37
N GLY A 30 -6.67 -12.68 -3.31
CA GLY A 30 -7.99 -13.28 -3.41
C GLY A 30 -9.08 -12.22 -3.62
N ALA A 31 -10.02 -12.14 -2.67
CA ALA A 31 -11.11 -11.15 -2.67
C ALA A 31 -10.71 -9.78 -2.10
N ARG A 32 -9.52 -9.65 -1.48
CA ARG A 32 -9.06 -8.42 -0.84
C ARG A 32 -8.34 -7.54 -1.85
N ILE A 33 -8.68 -6.26 -1.87
CA ILE A 33 -8.05 -5.27 -2.74
C ILE A 33 -7.39 -4.20 -1.87
N PHE A 34 -6.14 -3.89 -2.19
CA PHE A 34 -5.37 -2.85 -1.51
C PHE A 34 -4.96 -1.78 -2.50
N ASP A 35 -5.52 -0.58 -2.37
CA ASP A 35 -5.10 0.58 -3.16
C ASP A 35 -3.75 1.07 -2.67
N ILE A 36 -2.79 1.21 -3.58
CA ILE A 36 -1.49 1.77 -3.25
C ILE A 36 -1.67 3.28 -3.03
N ARG A 37 -1.08 3.83 -1.98
CA ARG A 37 -1.13 5.27 -1.65
C ARG A 37 0.25 5.91 -1.74
N ALA A 38 1.30 5.15 -1.45
CA ALA A 38 2.68 5.56 -1.64
C ALA A 38 3.57 4.35 -1.93
N VAL A 39 4.65 4.60 -2.67
CA VAL A 39 5.68 3.60 -3.01
C VAL A 39 7.04 4.22 -2.71
N PHE A 40 7.88 3.50 -1.99
CA PHE A 40 9.24 3.96 -1.67
C PHE A 40 10.22 2.81 -1.59
N ASP A 41 11.47 3.11 -1.96
CA ASP A 41 12.65 2.26 -1.76
C ASP A 41 13.50 2.92 -0.67
N PRO A 42 13.27 2.59 0.63
CA PRO A 42 13.86 3.34 1.74
C PRO A 42 15.39 3.21 1.81
N ASP A 43 15.96 2.10 1.34
CA ASP A 43 17.42 1.90 1.30
C ASP A 43 18.05 2.28 -0.05
N GLY A 44 17.23 2.51 -1.08
CA GLY A 44 17.67 2.88 -2.43
C GLY A 44 18.42 1.76 -3.18
N ARG A 45 18.49 0.56 -2.61
CA ARG A 45 19.29 -0.57 -3.15
C ARG A 45 18.50 -1.40 -4.15
N ARG A 46 17.24 -1.03 -4.43
CA ARG A 46 16.36 -1.72 -5.37
C ARG A 46 16.21 -3.21 -5.05
N ARG A 47 16.16 -3.55 -3.75
CA ARG A 47 15.90 -4.92 -3.28
C ARG A 47 14.42 -5.13 -3.00
N PHE A 48 13.82 -4.14 -2.35
CA PHE A 48 12.42 -4.15 -1.94
C PHE A 48 11.75 -2.81 -2.26
N LEU A 49 10.44 -2.87 -2.49
CA LEU A 49 9.59 -1.69 -2.47
C LEU A 49 8.63 -1.81 -1.32
N HIS A 50 8.53 -0.72 -0.57
CA HIS A 50 7.57 -0.53 0.50
C HIS A 50 6.37 0.23 -0.07
N CYS A 51 5.21 -0.38 0.02
CA CYS A 51 3.97 0.17 -0.50
C CYS A 51 3.02 0.42 0.67
N LEU A 52 2.74 1.68 0.97
CA LEU A 52 1.66 2.03 1.88
C LEU A 52 0.35 1.87 1.12
N CYS A 53 -0.49 0.98 1.61
CA CYS A 53 -1.73 0.61 0.95
C CYS A 53 -2.91 0.77 1.88
N VAL A 54 -4.08 0.88 1.29
CA VAL A 54 -5.33 1.03 1.99
C VAL A 54 -6.28 -0.04 1.48
N GLU A 55 -6.81 -0.85 2.39
CA GLU A 55 -7.76 -1.89 2.02
C GLU A 55 -9.08 -1.27 1.54
N GLN A 56 -9.59 -1.79 0.43
CA GLN A 56 -10.92 -1.45 -0.06
C GLN A 56 -11.96 -2.22 0.77
N PRO A 57 -13.03 -1.57 1.24
CA PRO A 57 -14.16 -2.29 1.78
C PRO A 57 -14.78 -3.18 0.69
N LEU A 58 -15.18 -4.38 1.09
CA LEU A 58 -15.85 -5.35 0.21
C LEU A 58 -17.20 -4.83 -0.28
#